data_AF-A0A7K6TK46-F1
#
_entry.id   AF-A0A7K6TK46-F1
#
_cell.length_a   1.000
_cell.length_b   1.000
_cell.length_c   1.000
_cell.angle_alpha   90.00
_cell.angle_beta   90.00
_cell.angle_gamma   90.00
#
_symmetry.space_group_name_H-M   'P 1'
#
loop_
_entity.id
_entity.type
_entity.pdbx_description
1 polymer ?
#
loop_
_entity_poly.entity_id
_entity_poly.type
_entity_poly.pdbx_seq_one_letter_code
_entity_poly.pdbx_strand_id
1 'polypeptide(L)' 'ISLQAILEIVTNKTAHGLDLLADQVMQMWTAIFQHHVVLDYLLAKEEEVCEKL' A
#
# COMPACT_ATOMS: atom_id res chain seq x y z
N ILE A 1 16.87 21.41 28.79
CA ILE A 1 16.55 20.91 27.42
C ILE A 1 16.65 22.11 26.48
N SER A 2 17.43 22.00 25.40
CA SER A 2 17.56 23.07 24.40
C SER A 2 16.48 22.92 23.31
N LEU A 3 16.18 24.02 22.62
CA LEU A 3 15.30 24.00 21.44
C LEU A 3 15.81 23.02 20.37
N GLN A 4 17.13 22.94 20.20
CA GLN A 4 17.77 22.02 19.27
C GLN A 4 17.47 20.55 19.59
N ALA A 5 17.58 20.15 20.86
CA ALA A 5 17.26 18.78 21.27
C ALA A 5 15.78 18.43 21.02
N ILE A 6 14.86 19.39 21.25
CA ILE A 6 13.44 19.19 20.96
C ILE A 6 13.22 19.04 19.45
N LEU A 7 13.89 19.86 18.64
CA LEU A 7 13.77 19.81 17.18
C LEU A 7 14.27 18.48 16.62
N GLU A 8 15.40 17.98 17.12
CA GLU A 8 15.95 16.67 16.73
C GLU A 8 14.97 15.53 17.09
N ILE A 9 14.38 15.56 18.29
CA ILE A 9 13.40 14.56 18.72
C ILE A 9 12.15 14.58 17.83
N VAL A 10 11.59 15.77 17.58
CA VAL A 10 10.37 15.91 16.76
C VAL A 10 10.65 15.47 15.32
N THR A 11 11.77 15.91 14.73
CA THR A 11 12.13 15.55 13.37
C THR A 11 12.36 14.06 13.22
N ASN A 12 13.09 13.43 14.15
CA ASN A 12 13.36 11.99 14.10
C ASN A 12 12.07 11.17 14.22
N LYS A 13 11.20 11.51 15.19
CA LYS A 13 9.89 10.83 15.34
C LYS A 13 9.01 11.03 14.11
N THR A 14 9.02 12.22 13.52
CA THR A 14 8.24 12.51 12.32
C THR A 14 8.76 11.71 11.12
N ALA A 15 10.07 11.67 10.92
CA ALA A 15 10.69 10.86 9.86
C ALA A 15 10.33 9.38 10.01
N HIS A 16 10.48 8.83 11.23
CA HIS A 16 10.12 7.44 11.49
C HIS A 16 8.63 7.14 11.24
N GLY A 17 7.74 8.06 11.63
CA GLY A 17 6.31 7.94 11.34
C GLY A 17 6.00 7.97 9.84
N LEU A 18 6.71 8.79 9.07
CA LEU A 18 6.59 8.83 7.61
C LEU A 18 7.10 7.55 6.95
N ASP A 19 8.22 6.99 7.43
CA ASP A 19 8.76 5.72 6.93
C ASP A 19 7.76 4.58 7.13
N LEU A 20 7.15 4.48 8.33
CA LEU A 20 6.11 3.48 8.61
C LEU A 20 4.87 3.64 7.71
N LEU A 21 4.46 4.89 7.45
CA LEU A 21 3.34 5.16 6.53
C LEU A 21 3.69 4.76 5.10
N ALA A 22 4.92 5.04 4.64
CA ALA A 22 5.38 4.65 3.32
C ALA A 22 5.36 3.11 3.15
N ASP A 23 5.84 2.37 4.15
CA ASP A 23 5.79 0.92 4.16
C ASP A 23 4.35 0.38 4.10
N GLN A 24 3.43 0.96 4.88
CA GLN A 24 2.01 0.59 4.86
C GLN A 24 1.36 0.86 3.50
N VAL A 25 1.64 2.02 2.90
CA VAL A 25 1.13 2.38 1.57
C VAL A 25 1.66 1.41 0.52
N MET A 26 2.93 1.03 0.58
CA MET A 26 3.52 0.06 -0.36
C MET A 26 2.91 -1.33 -0.22
N GLN A 27 2.67 -1.79 1.00
CA GLN A 27 1.97 -3.06 1.25
C GLN A 27 0.55 -3.04 0.71
N MET A 28 -0.19 -1.94 0.94
CA MET A 28 -1.54 -1.78 0.43
C MET A 28 -1.59 -1.79 -1.10
N TRP A 29 -0.69 -1.05 -1.75
CA TRP A 29 -0.57 -1.07 -3.22
C TRP A 29 -0.29 -2.47 -3.76
N THR A 30 0.61 -3.20 -3.11
CA THR A 30 0.93 -4.59 -3.49
C THR A 30 -0.29 -5.50 -3.40
N ALA A 31 -1.06 -5.42 -2.30
CA ALA A 31 -2.27 -6.20 -2.12
C ALA A 31 -3.36 -5.83 -3.14
N ILE A 32 -3.56 -4.54 -3.40
CA ILE A 32 -4.52 -4.06 -4.42
C ILE A 32 -4.14 -4.61 -5.80
N PHE A 33 -2.86 -4.53 -6.17
CA PHE A 33 -2.40 -5.01 -7.46
C PHE A 33 -2.58 -6.53 -7.61
N GLN A 34 -2.25 -7.29 -6.56
CA GLN A 34 -2.48 -8.74 -6.54
C GLN A 34 -3.95 -9.09 -6.72
N HIS A 35 -4.86 -8.41 -6.01
CA HIS A 35 -6.29 -8.63 -6.17
C HIS A 35 -6.79 -8.26 -7.57
N HIS A 36 -6.29 -7.16 -8.15
CA HIS A 36 -6.66 -6.76 -9.51
C HIS A 36 -6.30 -7.84 -10.52
N VAL A 37 -5.08 -8.39 -10.46
CA VAL A 37 -4.64 -9.47 -11.35
C VAL A 37 -5.52 -10.72 -11.21
N VAL A 38 -5.85 -11.11 -9.98
CA VAL A 38 -6.73 -12.27 -9.74
C VAL A 38 -8.14 -12.00 -10.27
N LEU A 39 -8.66 -10.80 -10.05
CA LEU A 39 -9.98 -10.40 -10.53
C LEU A 39 -10.04 -10.40 -12.07
N ASP A 40 -9.04 -9.85 -12.74
CA ASP A 40 -8.95 -9.84 -14.21
C ASP A 40 -8.97 -11.27 -14.77
N TYR A 41 -8.25 -12.20 -14.15
CA TYR A 41 -8.27 -13.60 -14.53
C TYR A 41 -9.66 -14.24 -14.34
N LEU A 42 -10.32 -13.97 -13.22
CA LEU A 42 -11.66 -14.51 -12.94
C LEU A 42 -12.70 -13.96 -13.92
N LEU A 43 -12.64 -12.67 -14.22
CA LEU A 43 -13.54 -12.03 -15.18
C LEU A 43 -13.36 -12.59 -16.60
N ALA A 44 -12.12 -12.75 -17.07
CA ALA A 44 -11.85 -13.36 -18.37
C ALA A 44 -12.41 -14.79 -18.46
N LYS A 45 -12.32 -15.56 -17.36
CA LYS A 45 -12.89 -16.91 -17.28
C LYS A 45 -14.42 -16.90 -17.24
N GLU A 46 -15.02 -15.95 -16.55
CA GLU A 46 -16.48 -15.77 -16.52
C GLU A 46 -17.01 -15.39 -17.90
N GLU A 47 -16.32 -14.51 -18.62
CA GLU A 47 -16.65 -14.13 -20.01
C GLU A 47 -16.61 -15.36 -20.93
N GLU A 48 -15.56 -16.19 -20.85
CA GLU A 48 -15.47 -17.45 -21.62
C GLU A 48 -16.63 -18.42 -21.33
N VAL A 49 -17.09 -18.49 -20.07
CA VAL A 49 -18.24 -19.33 -19.70
C VAL A 49 -19.54 -18.72 -20.23
N CYS A 50 -19.73 -17.41 -20.12
CA CYS A 50 -20.92 -16.71 -20.60
C CYS A 50 -21.07 -16.79 -22.12
N GLU A 51 -19.97 -16.75 -22.89
CA GLU A 51 -20.01 -16.90 -24.35
C GLU A 51 -20.36 -18.32 -24.82
N LYS A 52 -20.22 -19.34 -23.95
CA LYS A 52 -20.53 -20.74 -24.26
C LYS A 52 -21.98 -21.15 -23.93
N LEU A 53 -22.71 -20.32 -23.19
CA LEU A 53 -24.10 -20.54 -22.77
C LEU A 53 -25.09 -19.96 -23.78
#